data_AF-A0A389MG69-F1
#
_entry.id   AF-A0A389MG69-F1
#
_cell.length_a   1.000
_cell.length_b   1.000
_cell.length_c   1.000
_cell.angle_alpha   90.00
_cell.angle_beta   90.00
_cell.angle_gamma   90.00
#
_symmetry.space_group_name_H-M   'P 1'
#
loop_
_entity.id
_entity.type
_entity.pdbx_description
1 polymer ?
#
loop_
_entity_poly.entity_id
_entity_poly.type
_entity_poly.pdbx_seq_one_letter_code
_entity_poly.pdbx_strand_id
1 'polypeptide(L)'
;MLVTMSTKELHRLPVIQAVVEKRLRRRDAASQLDLTERQVQRLMNRFRESGAAGLTNSRRGLPGTHRIDIALRHRILTLLRENYVGFGPTLAAEKLQESQCIQDQQQKCNRRRK
;
A
#
# COMPACT_ATOMS: atom_id res chain seq x y z
N MET A 1 18.95 -7.74 -10.93
CA MET A 1 18.01 -7.84 -9.79
C MET A 1 17.20 -9.12 -9.97
N LEU A 2 17.43 -10.15 -9.15
CA LEU A 2 16.67 -11.41 -9.22
C LEU A 2 15.26 -11.16 -8.68
N VAL A 3 14.24 -11.31 -9.52
CA VAL A 3 12.85 -11.09 -9.12
C VAL A 3 12.33 -12.40 -8.50
N THR A 4 12.38 -12.51 -7.18
CA THR A 4 11.77 -13.65 -6.47
C THR A 4 10.27 -13.44 -6.37
N MET A 5 9.52 -14.23 -7.15
CA MET A 5 8.06 -14.21 -7.11
C MET A 5 7.54 -15.07 -5.96
N SER A 6 6.52 -14.58 -5.26
CA SER A 6 5.74 -15.39 -4.33
C SER A 6 4.97 -16.48 -5.10
N THR A 7 4.66 -17.60 -4.44
CA THR A 7 3.79 -18.66 -4.99
C THR A 7 2.46 -18.12 -5.54
N LYS A 8 1.87 -17.12 -4.89
CA LYS A 8 0.66 -16.43 -5.37
C LYS A 8 0.89 -15.62 -6.65
N GLU A 9 2.06 -15.02 -6.79
CA GLU A 9 2.43 -14.23 -7.96
C GLU A 9 2.74 -15.17 -9.15
N LEU A 10 3.37 -16.32 -8.89
CA LEU A 10 3.58 -17.39 -9.87
C LEU A 10 2.25 -17.97 -10.38
N HIS A 11 1.28 -18.22 -9.50
CA HIS A 11 -0.04 -18.75 -9.89
C HIS A 11 -0.81 -17.81 -10.82
N ARG A 12 -0.60 -16.49 -10.72
CA ARG A 12 -1.26 -15.49 -11.57
C ARG A 12 -0.69 -15.44 -12.98
N LEU A 13 0.57 -15.83 -13.17
CA LEU A 13 1.27 -15.71 -14.44
C LEU A 13 0.57 -16.46 -15.59
N PRO A 14 0.27 -17.77 -15.49
CA PRO A 14 -0.38 -18.49 -16.59
C PRO A 14 -1.80 -17.98 -16.85
N VAL A 15 -2.53 -17.59 -15.80
CA VAL A 15 -3.91 -17.08 -15.94
C VAL A 15 -3.93 -15.74 -16.67
N ILE A 16 -3.09 -14.79 -16.26
CA ILE A 16 -3.03 -13.47 -16.92
C ILE A 16 -2.48 -13.60 -18.34
N GLN A 17 -1.51 -14.48 -18.57
CA GLN A 17 -1.00 -14.77 -19.91
C GLN A 17 -2.13 -15.30 -20.83
N ALA A 18 -2.93 -16.26 -20.38
CA ALA A 18 -4.07 -16.77 -21.14
C ALA A 18 -5.12 -15.69 -21.47
N VAL A 19 -5.34 -14.72 -20.58
CA VAL A 19 -6.24 -13.58 -20.85
C VAL A 19 -5.64 -12.63 -21.90
N VAL A 20 -4.34 -12.35 -21.83
CA VAL A 20 -3.65 -11.48 -22.79
C VAL A 20 -3.62 -12.12 -24.19
N GLU A 21 -3.44 -13.44 -24.25
CA GLU A 21 -3.50 -14.26 -25.47
C GLU A 21 -4.93 -14.49 -25.98
N LYS A 22 -5.95 -13.90 -25.34
CA LYS A 22 -7.38 -14.03 -25.67
C LYS A 22 -7.92 -15.47 -25.59
N ARG A 23 -7.22 -16.37 -24.88
CA ARG A 23 -7.63 -17.76 -24.63
C ARG A 23 -8.59 -17.88 -23.43
N LEU A 24 -8.61 -16.87 -22.55
CA LEU A 24 -9.45 -16.83 -21.35
C LEU A 24 -10.16 -15.46 -21.25
N ARG A 25 -11.44 -15.43 -20.87
CA ARG A 25 -12.13 -14.15 -20.64
C ARG A 25 -11.71 -13.54 -19.30
N ARG A 26 -11.73 -12.21 -19.23
CA ARG A 26 -11.40 -11.46 -18.00
C ARG A 26 -12.26 -11.87 -16.79
N ARG A 27 -13.56 -12.10 -17.00
CA ARG A 27 -14.50 -12.56 -15.95
C ARG A 27 -14.15 -13.96 -15.40
N ASP A 28 -13.67 -14.84 -16.27
CA ASP A 28 -13.34 -16.22 -15.90
C ASP A 28 -12.02 -16.21 -15.11
N ALA A 29 -11.04 -15.39 -15.54
CA ALA A 29 -9.81 -15.15 -14.79
C ALA A 29 -10.03 -14.46 -13.44
N ALA A 30 -11.00 -13.54 -13.36
CA ALA A 30 -11.41 -12.90 -12.11
C ALA A 30 -11.90 -13.96 -11.11
N SER A 31 -12.74 -14.89 -11.59
CA SER A 31 -13.25 -16.01 -10.78
C SER A 31 -12.14 -16.98 -10.37
N GLN A 32 -11.21 -17.33 -11.26
CA GLN A 32 -10.10 -18.25 -10.94
C GLN A 32 -9.06 -17.66 -9.96
N LEU A 33 -8.91 -16.33 -9.94
CA LEU A 33 -7.92 -15.65 -9.11
C LEU A 33 -8.51 -15.07 -7.82
N ASP A 34 -9.82 -15.23 -7.60
CA ASP A 34 -10.58 -14.54 -6.54
C ASP A 34 -10.31 -13.03 -6.54
N LEU A 35 -10.34 -12.42 -7.73
CA LEU A 35 -10.12 -11.00 -7.96
C LEU A 35 -11.31 -10.38 -8.68
N THR A 36 -11.46 -9.07 -8.53
CA THR A 36 -12.40 -8.30 -9.36
C THR A 36 -11.87 -8.12 -10.77
N GLU A 37 -12.76 -7.99 -11.76
CA GLU A 37 -12.36 -7.74 -13.16
C GLU A 37 -11.46 -6.50 -13.30
N ARG A 38 -11.68 -5.47 -12.47
CA ARG A 38 -10.86 -4.26 -12.43
C ARG A 38 -9.43 -4.55 -11.96
N GLN A 39 -9.25 -5.45 -10.99
CA GLN A 39 -7.93 -5.90 -10.56
C GLN A 39 -7.24 -6.74 -11.63
N VAL A 40 -7.98 -7.62 -12.32
CA VAL A 40 -7.47 -8.38 -13.47
C VAL A 40 -7.02 -7.44 -14.58
N GLN A 41 -7.82 -6.43 -14.92
CA GLN A 41 -7.45 -5.42 -15.92
C GLN A 41 -6.16 -4.68 -15.54
N ARG A 42 -6.00 -4.29 -14.26
CA ARG A 42 -4.76 -3.66 -13.79
C ARG A 42 -3.55 -4.60 -13.87
N LEU A 43 -3.74 -5.89 -13.61
CA LEU A 43 -2.68 -6.90 -13.79
C LEU A 43 -2.31 -7.06 -15.26
N MET A 44 -3.29 -7.11 -16.16
CA MET A 44 -3.04 -7.16 -17.60
C MET A 44 -2.24 -5.96 -18.10
N ASN A 45 -2.59 -4.74 -17.67
CA ASN A 45 -1.89 -3.54 -18.09
C ASN A 45 -0.41 -3.59 -17.65
N ARG A 46 -0.15 -3.92 -16.38
CA ARG A 46 1.22 -4.08 -15.87
C ARG A 46 1.99 -5.21 -16.55
N PHE A 47 1.31 -6.31 -16.89
CA PHE A 47 1.92 -7.41 -17.63
C PHE A 47 2.32 -7.00 -19.05
N ARG A 48 1.54 -6.12 -19.71
CA ARG A 48 1.90 -5.57 -21.02
C ARG A 48 3.09 -4.61 -20.96
N GLU A 49 3.21 -3.84 -19.88
CA GLU A 49 4.29 -2.87 -19.68
C GLU A 49 5.61 -3.53 -19.26
N SER A 50 5.56 -4.57 -18.42
CA SER A 50 6.75 -5.11 -17.75
C SER A 50 6.81 -6.64 -17.69
N GLY A 51 5.95 -7.34 -18.44
CA GLY A 51 5.90 -8.80 -18.48
C GLY A 51 5.63 -9.43 -17.11
N ALA A 52 6.27 -10.56 -16.83
CA ALA A 52 6.17 -11.26 -15.55
C ALA A 52 6.57 -10.37 -14.35
N ALA A 53 7.53 -9.44 -14.54
CA ALA A 53 7.93 -8.52 -13.47
C ALA A 53 6.78 -7.60 -13.04
N GLY A 54 5.85 -7.27 -13.95
CA GLY A 54 4.67 -6.45 -13.66
C GLY A 54 3.63 -7.13 -12.76
N LEU A 55 3.69 -8.46 -12.61
CA LEU A 55 2.84 -9.23 -11.71
C LEU A 55 3.38 -9.27 -10.28
N THR A 56 4.64 -8.89 -10.08
CA THR A 56 5.25 -8.82 -8.76
C THR A 56 4.72 -7.63 -7.98
N ASN A 57 4.75 -7.74 -6.66
CA ASN A 57 4.47 -6.62 -5.79
C ASN A 57 5.55 -5.53 -5.96
N SER A 58 5.19 -4.45 -6.64
CA SER A 58 6.06 -3.29 -6.88
C SER A 58 6.51 -2.58 -5.60
N ARG A 59 5.90 -2.87 -4.44
CA ARG A 59 6.31 -2.34 -3.12
C ARG A 59 7.24 -3.28 -2.36
N ARG A 60 7.62 -4.42 -2.93
CA ARG A 60 8.55 -5.36 -2.30
C ARG A 60 9.88 -4.65 -2.04
N GLY A 61 10.30 -4.60 -0.77
CA GLY A 61 11.52 -3.91 -0.34
C GLY A 61 11.39 -2.39 -0.15
N LEU A 62 10.23 -1.79 -0.46
CA LEU A 62 10.01 -0.37 -0.22
C LEU A 62 9.41 -0.11 1.18
N PRO A 63 9.77 1.00 1.82
CA PRO A 63 9.09 1.44 3.04
C PRO A 63 7.59 1.63 2.77
N GLY A 64 6.76 1.29 3.76
CA GLY A 64 5.32 1.46 3.66
C GLY A 64 4.93 2.90 3.32
N THR A 65 3.87 3.08 2.52
CA THR A 65 3.38 4.41 2.06
C THR A 65 3.02 5.38 3.19
N HIS A 66 2.88 4.86 4.41
CA HIS A 66 2.56 5.59 5.64
C HIS A 66 3.70 5.58 6.65
N ARG A 67 4.94 5.30 6.22
CA ARG A 67 6.09 5.42 7.09
C ARG A 67 6.17 6.88 7.55
N ILE A 68 5.98 7.08 8.85
CA ILE A 68 6.26 8.35 9.50
C ILE A 68 7.77 8.52 9.43
N ASP A 69 8.22 9.71 9.03
CA ASP A 69 9.63 10.04 9.06
C ASP A 69 10.21 9.76 10.45
N ILE A 70 11.40 9.16 10.48
CA ILE A 70 12.02 8.72 11.74
C ILE A 70 12.30 9.94 12.63
N ALA A 71 12.77 11.05 12.05
CA ALA A 71 13.02 12.27 12.82
C ALA A 71 11.73 12.85 13.40
N LEU A 72 10.64 12.86 12.62
CA LEU A 72 9.32 13.25 13.12
C LEU A 72 8.82 12.33 14.25
N ARG A 73 9.02 11.01 14.12
CA ARG A 73 8.66 10.05 15.17
C ARG A 73 9.44 10.30 16.46
N HIS A 74 10.75 10.56 16.37
CA HIS A 74 11.56 10.90 17.54
C HIS A 74 11.10 12.20 18.18
N ARG A 75 10.84 13.24 17.37
CA ARG A 75 10.33 14.52 17.87
C ARG A 75 9.01 14.37 18.62
N ILE A 76 8.07 13.60 18.07
CA ILE A 76 6.78 13.33 18.72
C ILE A 76 6.98 12.58 20.04
N LEU A 77 7.85 11.56 20.06
CA LEU A 77 8.12 10.78 21.28
C LEU A 77 8.80 11.62 22.37
N THR A 78 9.72 12.51 22.01
CA THR A 78 10.35 13.45 22.95
C THR A 78 9.31 14.40 23.55
N LEU A 79 8.48 15.03 22.71
CA LEU A 79 7.42 15.92 23.17
C LEU A 79 6.42 15.22 24.10
N LEU A 80 6.02 13.99 23.77
CA LEU A 80 5.13 13.18 24.62
C LEU A 80 5.75 12.90 26.01
N ARG A 81 7.05 12.61 26.06
CA ARG A 81 7.77 12.30 27.30
C ARG A 81 8.08 13.53 28.14
N GLU A 82 8.29 14.69 27.52
CA GLU A 82 8.68 15.91 28.23
C GLU A 82 7.47 16.73 28.68
N ASN A 83 6.41 16.80 27.87
CA ASN A 83 5.32 17.76 28.06
C ASN A 83 3.96 17.11 28.33
N TYR A 84 3.79 15.80 28.08
CA TYR A 84 2.48 15.14 28.11
C TYR A 84 2.48 13.85 28.93
N VAL A 85 3.37 13.72 29.92
CA VAL A 85 3.37 12.59 30.86
C VAL A 85 2.05 12.58 31.63
N GLY A 86 1.29 11.49 31.54
CA GLY A 86 -0.02 11.34 32.19
C GLY A 86 -1.23 11.72 31.32
N PHE A 87 -1.01 12.22 30.11
CA PHE A 87 -2.10 12.47 29.16
C PHE A 87 -2.56 11.17 28.51
N GLY A 88 -3.87 10.99 28.37
CA GLY A 88 -4.44 9.92 27.56
C GLY A 88 -4.06 10.07 26.07
N PRO A 89 -4.01 8.98 25.29
CA PRO A 89 -3.53 9.01 23.90
C PRO A 89 -4.31 9.99 23.01
N THR A 90 -5.59 10.21 23.30
CA THR A 90 -6.46 11.16 22.59
C THR A 90 -6.10 12.61 22.91
N LEU A 91 -6.00 12.95 24.20
CA LEU A 91 -5.70 14.32 24.64
C LEU A 91 -4.26 14.74 24.25
N ALA A 92 -3.31 13.80 24.30
CA ALA A 92 -1.96 14.03 23.79
C ALA A 92 -1.97 14.32 22.28
N ALA A 93 -2.80 13.62 21.50
CA ALA A 93 -2.93 13.86 20.06
C ALA A 93 -3.56 15.23 19.74
N GLU A 94 -4.57 15.65 20.50
CA GLU A 94 -5.19 16.98 20.37
C GLU A 94 -4.18 18.09 20.67
N LYS A 95 -3.42 17.97 21.76
CA LYS A 95 -2.39 18.95 22.13
C LYS A 95 -1.21 18.97 21.16
N LEU A 96 -0.84 17.82 20.60
CA LEU A 96 0.15 17.73 19.51
C LEU A 96 -0.32 18.39 18.21
N GLN A 97 -1.63 18.41 17.93
CA GLN A 97 -2.21 19.11 16.78
C GLN A 97 -2.29 20.62 17.00
N GLU A 98 -2.63 21.06 18.21
CA GLU A 98 -2.66 22.48 18.58
C GLU A 98 -1.26 23.12 18.55
N SER A 99 -0.21 22.38 18.92
CA SER A 99 1.16 22.88 19.04
C SER A 99 1.94 23.05 17.71
N GLN A 100 1.25 23.16 16.57
CA GLN A 100 1.84 23.42 15.24
C GLN A 100 2.86 22.39 14.69
N CYS A 101 3.02 21.19 15.27
CA CYS A 101 4.06 20.24 14.83
C CYS A 101 3.62 19.22 13.75
N ILE A 102 2.33 19.13 13.41
CA ILE A 102 1.80 18.07 12.52
C ILE A 102 0.72 18.61 11.57
N GLN A 103 1.01 19.66 10.81
CA GLN A 103 0.10 20.12 9.73
C GLN A 103 0.17 19.22 8.47
N ASP A 104 1.23 18.41 8.31
CA ASP A 104 1.50 17.71 7.06
C ASP A 104 0.79 16.36 6.84
N GLN A 105 0.00 15.86 7.81
CA GLN A 105 -0.65 14.54 7.67
C GLN A 105 -2.18 14.54 7.80
N GLN A 106 -2.81 15.62 8.29
CA GLN A 106 -4.28 15.67 8.42
C GLN A 106 -4.99 15.55 7.05
N GLN A 107 -4.40 16.09 5.98
CA GLN A 107 -4.91 15.96 4.61
C GLN A 107 -4.94 14.49 4.12
N LYS A 108 -4.06 13.62 4.66
CA LYS A 108 -3.95 12.20 4.28
C LYS A 108 -4.91 11.31 5.09
N CYS A 109 -5.17 11.65 6.36
CA CYS A 109 -6.15 10.93 7.21
C CYS A 109 -7.60 11.21 6.80
N ASN A 110 -7.94 12.44 6.39
CA ASN A 110 -9.33 12.80 6.03
C ASN A 110 -9.83 12.16 4.72
N ARG A 111 -8.94 11.68 3.84
CA ARG A 111 -9.33 10.94 2.62
C ARG A 111 -9.71 9.48 2.85
N ARG A 112 -9.67 8.98 4.10
CA ARG A 112 -9.98 7.57 4.46
C ARG A 112 -11.38 7.35 5.02
N ARG A 113 -12.19 8.41 5.20
CA ARG A 113 -13.57 8.34 5.70
C ARG A 113 -14.64 8.53 4.61
N LYS A 114 -14.29 8.45 3.33
CA LYS A 114 -15.23 8.45 2.21
C LYS A 114 -14.97 7.27 1.29
#